data_AF-A0A7K0TWG1-F1
#
_entry.id   AF-A0A7K0TWG1-F1
#
_cell.length_a   1.000
_cell.length_b   1.000
_cell.length_c   1.000
_cell.angle_alpha   90.00
_cell.angle_beta   90.00
_cell.angle_gamma   90.00
#
_symmetry.space_group_name_H-M   'P 1'
#
loop_
_entity.id
_entity.type
_entity.pdbx_description
1 polymer ?
#
loop_
_entity_poly.entity_id
_entity_poly.type
_entity_poly.pdbx_seq_one_letter_code
_entity_poly.pdbx_strand_id
1 'polypeptide(L)'
;FDLDLKRLGEIDQLFAGTVKTIASSAYEIEREVMAADLVIGAVLVHGAKAPKLVSNALVKKMKPGSVLVDVAIDQGGCFEDSKATTHAEPTYKVHDAIFYCVANMPGAVPATSTYALANATIKYGLALANKGWEKAIADDANLAKGLNVHEGKIMYQAVAEAHKL
;
A
#
# COMPACT_ATOMS: atom_id res chain seq x y z
N PHE A 1 -5.08 -0.11 14.16
CA PHE A 1 -6.27 0.37 13.44
C PHE A 1 -6.55 -0.58 12.30
N ASP A 2 -7.72 -1.20 12.29
CA ASP A 2 -8.21 -2.00 11.16
C ASP A 2 -9.75 -2.07 11.21
N LEU A 3 -10.39 -2.32 10.07
CA LEU A 3 -11.82 -2.66 10.01
C LEU A 3 -12.04 -4.15 10.28
N ASP A 4 -11.04 -4.99 10.03
CA ASP A 4 -11.08 -6.43 10.30
C ASP A 4 -10.76 -6.71 11.78
N LEU A 5 -11.81 -6.98 12.55
CA LEU A 5 -11.70 -7.32 13.97
C LEU A 5 -10.93 -8.62 14.22
N LYS A 6 -10.99 -9.58 13.30
CA LYS A 6 -10.22 -10.82 13.41
C LYS A 6 -8.74 -10.52 13.27
N ARG A 7 -8.36 -9.66 12.31
CA ARG A 7 -6.98 -9.23 12.12
C ARG A 7 -6.43 -8.51 13.35
N LEU A 8 -7.24 -7.66 13.99
CA LEU A 8 -6.87 -7.02 15.26
C LEU A 8 -6.63 -8.04 16.36
N GLY A 9 -7.48 -9.06 16.51
CA GLY A 9 -7.28 -10.14 17.48
C GLY A 9 -6.00 -10.95 17.24
N GLU A 10 -5.67 -11.24 15.97
CA GLU A 10 -4.42 -11.92 15.59
C GLU A 10 -3.18 -11.10 16.01
N ILE A 11 -3.20 -9.79 15.80
CA ILE A 11 -2.11 -8.89 16.18
C ILE A 11 -1.99 -8.82 17.69
N ASP A 12 -3.10 -8.67 18.41
CA ASP A 12 -3.10 -8.63 19.88
C ASP A 12 -2.47 -9.90 20.48
N GLN A 13 -2.83 -11.07 19.93
CA GLN A 13 -2.27 -12.35 20.33
C GLN A 13 -0.76 -12.45 19.99
N LEU A 14 -0.36 -12.04 18.78
CA LEU A 14 1.02 -12.10 18.32
C LEU A 14 1.95 -11.25 19.20
N PHE A 15 1.48 -10.08 19.63
CA PHE A 15 2.25 -9.12 20.43
C PHE A 15 1.94 -9.19 21.93
N ALA A 16 1.13 -10.18 22.37
CA ALA A 16 0.73 -10.37 23.76
C ALA A 16 0.25 -9.07 24.44
N GLY A 17 -0.58 -8.29 23.75
CA GLY A 17 -1.14 -7.02 24.24
C GLY A 17 -0.17 -5.84 24.30
N THR A 18 1.09 -5.99 23.89
CA THR A 18 2.05 -4.87 23.83
C THR A 18 1.74 -3.86 22.71
N VAL A 19 0.99 -4.29 21.70
CA VAL A 19 0.47 -3.43 20.62
C VAL A 19 -1.01 -3.17 20.86
N LYS A 20 -1.38 -1.92 21.11
CA LYS A 20 -2.79 -1.51 21.23
C LYS A 20 -3.49 -1.66 19.88
N THR A 21 -4.52 -2.51 19.83
CA THR A 21 -5.37 -2.69 18.66
C THR A 21 -6.67 -1.91 18.84
N ILE A 22 -7.13 -1.23 17.79
CA ILE A 22 -8.29 -0.35 17.84
C ILE A 22 -9.08 -0.55 16.55
N ALA A 23 -10.40 -0.76 16.67
CA ALA A 23 -11.31 -0.81 15.53
C ALA A 23 -11.38 0.57 14.86
N SER A 24 -11.18 0.61 13.55
CA SER A 24 -11.11 1.87 12.81
C SER A 24 -12.47 2.58 12.74
N SER A 25 -12.53 3.77 13.30
CA SER A 25 -13.61 4.73 13.11
C SER A 25 -13.02 6.14 12.93
N ALA A 26 -13.76 7.04 12.29
CA ALA A 26 -13.30 8.42 12.09
C ALA A 26 -12.94 9.11 13.41
N TYR A 27 -13.74 8.88 14.45
CA TYR A 27 -13.51 9.42 15.80
C TYR A 27 -12.20 8.91 16.42
N GLU A 28 -11.96 7.60 16.39
CA GLU A 28 -10.75 7.01 16.96
C GLU A 28 -9.50 7.41 16.18
N ILE A 29 -9.59 7.50 14.85
CA ILE A 29 -8.50 7.97 13.99
C ILE A 29 -8.15 9.42 14.34
N GLU A 30 -9.14 10.33 14.39
CA GLU A 30 -8.89 11.74 14.74
C GLU A 30 -8.22 11.85 16.12
N ARG A 31 -8.73 11.14 17.13
CA ARG A 31 -8.18 11.19 18.49
C ARG A 31 -6.72 10.73 18.55
N GLU A 32 -6.40 9.57 18.01
CA GLU A 32 -5.05 9.00 18.13
C GLU A 32 -4.05 9.71 17.19
N VAL A 33 -4.47 10.18 16.01
CA VAL A 33 -3.59 10.93 15.09
C VAL A 33 -3.16 12.27 15.67
N MET A 34 -4.05 13.02 16.34
CA MET A 34 -3.67 14.28 17.01
C MET A 34 -2.62 14.07 18.10
N ALA A 35 -2.66 12.93 18.79
CA ALA A 35 -1.73 12.59 19.86
C ALA A 35 -0.44 11.92 19.38
N ALA A 36 -0.35 11.53 18.11
CA ALA A 36 0.77 10.77 17.57
C ALA A 36 1.98 11.65 17.24
N ASP A 37 3.18 11.11 17.49
CA ASP A 37 4.44 11.68 17.02
C ASP A 37 4.82 11.11 15.64
N LEU A 38 4.37 9.89 15.34
CA LEU A 38 4.53 9.20 14.06
C LEU A 38 3.22 8.50 13.66
N VAL A 39 2.80 8.68 12.42
CA VAL A 39 1.66 7.99 11.81
C VAL A 39 2.13 7.24 10.58
N ILE A 40 1.83 5.94 10.50
CA ILE A 40 2.14 5.12 9.33
C ILE A 40 0.84 4.74 8.62
N GLY A 41 0.68 5.24 7.40
CA GLY A 41 -0.42 4.94 6.51
C GLY A 41 -0.16 3.65 5.76
N ALA A 42 -0.78 2.55 6.20
CA ALA A 42 -0.54 1.20 5.65
C ALA A 42 -1.81 0.56 5.07
N VAL A 43 -2.76 1.38 4.59
CA VAL A 43 -4.04 0.88 4.07
C VAL A 43 -3.91 0.53 2.59
N LEU A 44 -4.34 -0.68 2.24
CA LEU A 44 -4.32 -1.20 0.88
C LEU A 44 -5.73 -1.66 0.51
N VAL A 45 -6.30 -1.12 -0.56
CA VAL A 45 -7.55 -1.64 -1.15
C VAL A 45 -7.19 -2.23 -2.50
N HIS A 46 -7.31 -3.55 -2.62
CA HIS A 46 -6.93 -4.27 -3.84
C HIS A 46 -7.63 -3.69 -5.08
N GLY A 47 -6.85 -3.23 -6.05
CA GLY A 47 -7.36 -2.73 -7.34
C GLY A 47 -8.06 -1.38 -7.29
N ALA A 48 -8.04 -0.67 -6.16
CA ALA A 48 -8.68 0.63 -6.01
C ALA A 48 -7.72 1.67 -5.42
N LYS A 49 -8.06 2.95 -5.58
CA LYS A 49 -7.33 4.05 -4.95
C LYS A 49 -7.45 3.94 -3.42
N ALA A 50 -6.36 4.18 -2.71
CA ALA A 50 -6.38 4.21 -1.25
C ALA A 50 -7.38 5.26 -0.73
N PRO A 51 -8.22 4.94 0.28
CA PRO A 51 -9.13 5.90 0.87
C PRO A 51 -8.36 6.98 1.63
N LYS A 52 -8.84 8.23 1.59
CA LYS A 52 -8.27 9.34 2.35
C LYS A 52 -8.79 9.31 3.79
N LEU A 53 -7.95 8.85 4.71
CA LEU A 53 -8.30 8.64 6.12
C LEU A 53 -7.88 9.81 7.03
N VAL A 54 -6.80 10.51 6.68
CA VAL A 54 -6.31 11.68 7.41
C VAL A 54 -6.42 12.89 6.49
N SER A 55 -7.26 13.85 6.90
CA SER A 55 -7.49 15.09 6.16
C SER A 55 -6.42 16.15 6.47
N ASN A 56 -6.26 17.12 5.58
CA ASN A 56 -5.40 18.29 5.78
C ASN A 56 -5.75 19.02 7.09
N ALA A 57 -7.05 19.15 7.37
CA ALA A 57 -7.56 19.79 8.58
C ALA A 57 -7.16 19.03 9.85
N LEU A 58 -7.06 17.69 9.79
CA LEU A 58 -6.57 16.88 10.91
C LEU A 58 -5.06 17.02 11.07
N VAL A 59 -4.29 17.00 9.97
CA VAL A 59 -2.83 17.21 9.99
C VAL A 59 -2.48 18.54 10.66
N LYS A 60 -3.23 19.61 10.39
CA LYS A 60 -3.03 20.92 11.02
C LYS A 60 -3.14 20.90 12.55
N LYS A 61 -3.90 19.96 13.12
CA LYS A 61 -4.08 19.81 14.57
C LYS A 61 -3.03 18.89 15.21
N MET A 62 -2.17 18.25 14.43
CA MET A 62 -1.14 17.35 14.96
C MET A 62 -0.04 18.13 15.69
N LYS A 63 0.74 17.40 16.49
CA LYS A 63 1.91 17.96 17.15
C LYS A 63 2.90 18.53 16.13
N PRO A 64 3.49 19.71 16.38
CA PRO A 64 4.59 20.21 15.58
C PRO A 64 5.76 19.23 15.53
N GLY A 65 6.30 18.99 14.33
CA GLY A 65 7.37 18.03 14.08
C GLY A 65 6.92 16.58 13.96
N SER A 66 5.62 16.28 14.07
CA SER A 66 5.10 14.93 13.82
C SER A 66 5.40 14.45 12.40
N VAL A 67 5.55 13.14 12.24
CA VAL A 67 5.92 12.52 10.96
C VAL A 67 4.79 11.64 10.45
N LEU A 68 4.47 11.75 9.16
CA LEU A 68 3.50 10.91 8.47
C LEU A 68 4.21 10.13 7.36
N VAL A 69 4.23 8.80 7.46
CA VAL A 69 4.81 7.89 6.46
C VAL A 69 3.67 7.24 5.69
N ASP A 70 3.51 7.55 4.41
CA ASP A 70 2.44 6.97 3.59
C ASP A 70 2.98 5.82 2.72
N VAL A 71 2.80 4.59 3.20
CA VAL A 71 3.18 3.36 2.47
C VAL A 71 2.20 3.08 1.33
N ALA A 72 0.97 3.60 1.41
CA ALA A 72 -0.04 3.46 0.38
C ALA A 72 0.17 4.41 -0.82
N ILE A 73 1.30 5.12 -0.89
CA ILE A 73 1.56 6.14 -1.91
C ILE A 73 1.52 5.58 -3.34
N ASP A 74 1.94 4.33 -3.54
CA ASP A 74 1.91 3.65 -4.83
C ASP A 74 0.47 3.46 -5.37
N GLN A 75 -0.56 3.61 -4.51
CA GLN A 75 -1.98 3.60 -4.87
C GLN A 75 -2.68 4.95 -4.64
N GLY A 76 -1.91 6.04 -4.61
CA GLY A 76 -2.40 7.40 -4.46
C GLY A 76 -2.43 7.93 -3.02
N GLY A 77 -1.96 7.15 -2.04
CA GLY A 77 -1.79 7.55 -0.64
C GLY A 77 -3.08 7.60 0.17
N CYS A 78 -2.98 7.30 1.47
CA CYS A 78 -4.12 7.33 2.39
C CYS A 78 -4.26 8.63 3.19
N PHE A 79 -3.31 9.57 3.06
CA PHE A 79 -3.46 10.93 3.57
C PHE A 79 -3.86 11.90 2.45
N GLU A 80 -4.65 12.92 2.76
CA GLU A 80 -5.18 13.86 1.78
C GLU A 80 -4.07 14.59 0.99
N ASP A 81 -3.06 15.09 1.70
CA ASP A 81 -1.93 15.85 1.12
C ASP A 81 -0.75 14.98 0.66
N SER A 82 -0.93 13.65 0.58
CA SER A 82 0.12 12.75 0.12
C SER A 82 0.46 12.98 -1.35
N LYS A 83 1.73 13.27 -1.62
CA LYS A 83 2.33 13.43 -2.94
C LYS A 83 3.56 12.54 -3.01
N ALA A 84 3.69 11.78 -4.09
CA ALA A 84 4.84 10.90 -4.28
C ALA A 84 6.15 11.70 -4.24
N THR A 85 7.08 11.23 -3.42
CA THR A 85 8.44 11.76 -3.30
C THR A 85 9.46 10.76 -3.85
N THR A 86 10.72 11.17 -3.91
CA THR A 86 11.82 10.34 -4.41
C THR A 86 12.80 10.02 -3.29
N HIS A 87 13.68 9.04 -3.47
CA HIS A 87 14.73 8.77 -2.48
C HIS A 87 15.69 9.95 -2.27
N ALA A 88 15.87 10.81 -3.28
CA ALA A 88 16.74 11.99 -3.19
C ALA A 88 16.07 13.14 -2.41
N GLU A 89 14.75 13.30 -2.57
CA GLU A 89 13.95 14.31 -1.90
C GLU A 89 12.78 13.63 -1.17
N PRO A 90 13.04 12.90 -0.07
CA PRO A 90 12.09 11.95 0.49
C PRO A 90 10.95 12.57 1.27
N THR A 91 11.14 13.80 1.76
CA THR A 91 10.21 14.46 2.66
C THR A 91 9.85 15.88 2.23
N TYR A 92 8.68 16.32 2.68
CA TYR A 92 8.21 17.69 2.57
C TYR A 92 7.36 18.05 3.79
N LYS A 93 7.13 19.35 4.02
CA LYS A 93 6.30 19.81 5.13
C LYS A 93 4.85 20.02 4.69
N VAL A 94 3.93 19.69 5.59
CA VAL A 94 2.51 20.04 5.52
C VAL A 94 2.12 20.60 6.88
N HIS A 95 1.80 21.89 6.94
CA HIS A 95 1.73 22.64 8.19
C HIS A 95 3.02 22.46 9.00
N ASP A 96 2.90 22.07 10.28
CA ASP A 96 4.03 21.77 11.15
C ASP A 96 4.44 20.29 11.14
N ALA A 97 3.83 19.45 10.29
CA ALA A 97 4.14 18.03 10.15
C ALA A 97 5.07 17.75 8.96
N ILE A 98 5.75 16.61 9.00
CA ILE A 98 6.67 16.14 7.96
C ILE A 98 6.06 14.90 7.29
N PHE A 99 5.92 14.95 5.98
CA PHE A 99 5.44 13.83 5.18
C PHE A 99 6.63 13.08 4.56
N TYR A 100 6.55 11.76 4.58
CA TYR A 100 7.42 10.84 3.85
C TYR A 100 6.54 9.97 2.95
N CYS A 101 6.71 10.12 1.63
CA CYS A 101 5.84 9.50 0.64
C CYS A 101 6.66 8.92 -0.53
N VAL A 102 7.79 8.29 -0.22
CA VAL A 102 8.68 7.75 -1.25
C VAL A 102 8.00 6.57 -1.92
N ALA A 103 7.76 6.67 -3.22
CA ALA A 103 7.27 5.55 -4.02
C ALA A 103 8.37 4.48 -4.16
N ASN A 104 7.98 3.22 -4.33
CA ASN A 104 8.93 2.11 -4.47
C ASN A 104 9.94 2.01 -3.29
N MET A 105 9.47 2.12 -2.04
CA MET A 105 10.30 1.99 -0.84
C MET A 105 11.21 0.74 -0.82
N PRO A 106 10.78 -0.46 -1.31
CA PRO A 106 11.66 -1.64 -1.39
C PRO A 106 12.90 -1.45 -2.27
N GLY A 107 12.90 -0.47 -3.17
CA GLY A 107 14.04 -0.09 -4.00
C GLY A 107 15.25 0.40 -3.20
N ALA A 108 15.07 0.89 -1.98
CA ALA A 108 16.18 1.29 -1.09
C ALA A 108 17.00 0.10 -0.57
N VAL A 109 16.44 -1.12 -0.61
CA VAL A 109 17.08 -2.34 -0.07
C VAL A 109 17.13 -3.44 -1.14
N PRO A 110 17.81 -3.19 -2.28
CA PRO A 110 17.72 -4.03 -3.48
C PRO A 110 18.20 -5.47 -3.24
N ALA A 111 19.20 -5.67 -2.38
CA ALA A 111 19.68 -7.00 -2.04
C ALA A 111 18.53 -7.84 -1.44
N THR A 112 17.81 -7.33 -0.46
CA THR A 112 16.70 -8.04 0.19
C THR A 112 15.47 -8.13 -0.71
N SER A 113 15.06 -7.00 -1.33
CA SER A 113 13.82 -6.95 -2.12
C SER A 113 13.90 -7.77 -3.40
N THR A 114 15.07 -7.85 -4.04
CA THR A 114 15.28 -8.71 -5.22
C THR A 114 15.08 -10.17 -4.88
N TYR A 115 15.70 -10.68 -3.81
CA TYR A 115 15.51 -12.08 -3.40
C TYR A 115 14.06 -12.36 -3.00
N ALA A 116 13.41 -11.46 -2.25
CA ALA A 116 12.02 -11.61 -1.86
C ALA A 116 11.07 -11.68 -3.08
N LEU A 117 11.23 -10.78 -4.05
CA LEU A 117 10.43 -10.77 -5.27
C LEU A 117 10.72 -12.00 -6.14
N ALA A 118 12.00 -12.35 -6.32
CA ALA A 118 12.39 -13.51 -7.12
C ALA A 118 11.80 -14.81 -6.54
N ASN A 119 11.89 -15.02 -5.23
CA ASN A 119 11.32 -16.21 -4.58
C ASN A 119 9.80 -16.34 -4.80
N ALA A 120 9.07 -15.21 -4.82
CA ALA A 120 7.63 -15.21 -5.07
C ALA A 120 7.26 -15.44 -6.56
N THR A 121 8.13 -15.01 -7.48
CA THR A 121 7.82 -14.93 -8.92
C THR A 121 8.46 -16.01 -9.78
N ILE A 122 9.57 -16.62 -9.33
CA ILE A 122 10.37 -17.54 -10.14
C ILE A 122 9.57 -18.73 -10.67
N LYS A 123 8.63 -19.26 -9.87
CA LYS A 123 7.75 -20.37 -10.30
C LYS A 123 6.89 -20.01 -11.52
N TYR A 124 6.40 -18.76 -11.59
CA TYR A 124 5.60 -18.29 -12.72
C TYR A 124 6.49 -18.04 -13.93
N GLY A 125 7.67 -17.44 -13.72
CA GLY A 125 8.66 -17.26 -14.79
C GLY A 125 9.08 -18.58 -15.46
N LEU A 126 9.32 -19.62 -14.66
CA LEU A 126 9.62 -20.96 -15.18
C LEU A 126 8.44 -21.60 -15.92
N ALA A 127 7.21 -21.45 -15.43
CA ALA A 127 6.03 -21.95 -16.10
C ALA A 127 5.85 -21.30 -17.49
N LEU A 128 6.00 -19.97 -17.55
CA LEU A 128 5.95 -19.21 -18.81
C LEU A 128 7.05 -19.65 -19.78
N ALA A 129 8.29 -19.79 -19.29
CA ALA A 129 9.43 -20.16 -20.12
C ALA A 129 9.29 -21.58 -20.71
N ASN A 130 8.81 -22.55 -19.92
CA ASN A 130 8.72 -23.94 -20.34
C ASN A 130 7.48 -24.27 -21.18
N LYS A 131 6.36 -23.55 -20.96
CA LYS A 131 5.05 -23.91 -21.54
C LYS A 131 4.53 -22.90 -22.55
N GLY A 132 5.11 -21.69 -22.61
CA GLY A 132 4.46 -20.54 -23.24
C GLY A 132 3.32 -19.98 -22.39
N TRP A 133 2.91 -18.75 -22.68
CA TRP A 133 1.95 -18.03 -21.84
C TRP A 133 0.55 -18.65 -21.84
N GLU A 134 0.02 -19.05 -23.01
CA GLU A 134 -1.34 -19.60 -23.16
C GLU A 134 -1.56 -20.83 -22.27
N LYS A 135 -0.63 -21.80 -22.36
CA LYS A 135 -0.69 -23.01 -21.55
C LYS A 135 -0.40 -22.73 -20.08
N ALA A 136 0.54 -21.83 -19.78
CA ALA A 136 0.86 -21.50 -18.39
C ALA A 136 -0.32 -20.85 -17.65
N ILE A 137 -1.08 -19.95 -18.31
CA ILE A 137 -2.28 -19.35 -17.69
C ILE A 137 -3.46 -20.32 -17.66
N ALA A 138 -3.58 -21.24 -18.62
CA ALA A 138 -4.61 -22.28 -18.58
C ALA A 138 -4.39 -23.26 -17.41
N ASP A 139 -3.13 -23.56 -17.10
CA ASP A 139 -2.74 -24.46 -16.01
C ASP A 139 -2.78 -23.78 -14.61
N ASP A 140 -2.69 -22.44 -14.53
CA ASP A 140 -2.65 -21.70 -13.26
C ASP A 140 -3.60 -20.49 -13.28
N ALA A 141 -4.74 -20.64 -12.60
CA ALA A 141 -5.76 -19.60 -12.50
C ALA A 141 -5.29 -18.31 -11.79
N ASN A 142 -4.25 -18.37 -10.95
CA ASN A 142 -3.67 -17.16 -10.36
C ASN A 142 -2.81 -16.42 -11.38
N LEU A 143 -2.05 -17.15 -12.19
CA LEU A 143 -1.28 -16.55 -13.28
C LEU A 143 -2.20 -15.96 -14.36
N ALA A 144 -3.33 -16.62 -14.64
CA ALA A 144 -4.35 -16.12 -15.57
C ALA A 144 -4.88 -14.72 -15.19
N LYS A 145 -5.06 -14.45 -13.88
CA LYS A 145 -5.47 -13.12 -13.39
C LYS A 145 -4.43 -12.02 -13.66
N GLY A 146 -3.20 -12.38 -14.00
CA GLY A 146 -2.13 -11.45 -14.37
C GLY A 146 -2.14 -11.00 -15.84
N LEU A 147 -2.95 -11.62 -16.70
CA LEU A 147 -3.02 -11.24 -18.12
C LEU A 147 -3.75 -9.90 -18.29
N ASN A 148 -3.01 -8.85 -18.66
CA ASN A 148 -3.57 -7.50 -18.81
C ASN A 148 -3.92 -7.14 -20.26
N VAL A 149 -3.04 -7.45 -21.23
CA VAL A 149 -3.19 -7.05 -22.63
C VAL A 149 -2.69 -8.17 -23.55
N HIS A 150 -3.41 -8.43 -24.64
CA HIS A 150 -2.97 -9.33 -25.71
C HIS A 150 -3.53 -8.87 -27.07
N GLU A 151 -2.70 -8.86 -28.11
CA GLU A 151 -3.09 -8.46 -29.49
C GLU A 151 -3.87 -7.12 -29.56
N GLY A 152 -3.43 -6.14 -28.77
CA GLY A 152 -4.08 -4.82 -28.72
C GLY A 152 -5.42 -4.79 -27.98
N LYS A 153 -5.86 -5.91 -27.40
CA LYS A 153 -7.07 -6.01 -26.57
C LYS A 153 -6.72 -5.99 -25.09
N ILE A 154 -7.50 -5.25 -24.31
CA ILE A 154 -7.43 -5.28 -22.86
C ILE A 154 -8.16 -6.53 -22.37
N MET A 155 -7.45 -7.38 -21.64
CA MET A 155 -7.96 -8.65 -21.11
C MET A 155 -8.39 -8.51 -19.63
N TYR A 156 -7.90 -7.50 -18.93
CA TYR A 156 -8.20 -7.25 -17.51
C TYR A 156 -9.16 -6.08 -17.34
N GLN A 157 -10.37 -6.38 -16.87
CA GLN A 157 -11.47 -5.41 -16.76
C GLN A 157 -11.11 -4.16 -15.96
N ALA A 158 -10.40 -4.29 -14.84
CA ALA A 158 -10.05 -3.14 -14.01
C ALA A 158 -9.15 -2.12 -14.72
N VAL A 159 -8.32 -2.56 -15.67
CA VAL A 159 -7.51 -1.64 -16.50
C VAL A 159 -8.39 -0.90 -17.51
N ALA A 160 -9.35 -1.58 -18.13
CA ALA A 160 -10.32 -0.95 -19.04
C ALA A 160 -11.13 0.14 -18.30
N GLU A 161 -11.66 -0.18 -17.12
CA GLU A 161 -12.41 0.76 -16.28
C GLU A 161 -11.56 1.96 -15.82
N ALA A 162 -10.34 1.71 -15.35
CA ALA A 162 -9.44 2.77 -14.88
C ALA A 162 -9.07 3.78 -15.97
N HIS A 163 -9.00 3.33 -17.23
CA HIS A 163 -8.63 4.15 -18.38
C HIS A 163 -9.81 4.56 -19.26
N LYS A 164 -11.04 4.14 -18.94
CA LYS A 164 -12.28 4.42 -19.71
C LYS A 164 -12.19 3.91 -21.16
N LEU A 165 -11.64 2.71 -21.34
CA LEU A 165 -11.46 2.04 -22.64
C LEU A 165 -12.39 0.83 -22.80
#